data_AF-A0A3M2D6P4-F1
#
_entry.id   AF-A0A3M2D6P4-F1
#
_cell.length_a   1.000
_cell.length_b   1.000
_cell.length_c   1.000
_cell.angle_alpha   90.00
_cell.angle_beta   90.00
_cell.angle_gamma   90.00
#
_symmetry.space_group_name_H-M   'P 1'
#
loop_
_entity.id
_entity.type
_entity.pdbx_description
1 polymer ?
#
loop_
_entity_poly.entity_id
_entity_poly.type
_entity_poly.pdbx_seq_one_letter_code
_entity_poly.pdbx_strand_id
1 'polypeptide(L)' 'MAKKKSSKTSESELPFEMNALLEGMQELLMDEYGNPLPPDHPQYKKVMAMVEHMSEVLDHPGSDDQASESRGHA' A
#
# COMPACT_ATOMS: atom_id res chain seq x y z
N MET A 1 5.94 45.11 2.85
CA MET A 1 4.94 44.13 2.38
C MET A 1 5.65 43.09 1.52
N ALA A 2 6.11 41.98 2.13
CA ALA A 2 6.79 40.92 1.39
C ALA A 2 5.77 39.85 0.97
N LYS A 3 5.45 39.82 -0.33
CA LYS A 3 4.67 38.75 -0.97
C LYS A 3 5.57 37.50 -1.08
N LYS A 4 5.52 36.62 -0.08
CA LYS A 4 6.06 35.26 -0.20
C LYS A 4 5.02 34.38 -0.87
N LYS A 5 5.24 34.07 -2.14
CA LYS A 5 4.54 33.03 -2.88
C LYS A 5 4.90 31.70 -2.23
N SER A 6 3.99 31.15 -1.43
CA SER A 6 4.11 29.77 -0.94
C SER A 6 3.68 28.88 -2.08
N SER A 7 4.65 28.19 -2.69
CA SER A 7 4.41 27.15 -3.68
C SER A 7 3.54 26.08 -3.03
N LYS A 8 2.22 26.12 -3.32
CA LYS A 8 1.30 25.03 -3.02
C LYS A 8 1.74 23.89 -3.93
N THR A 9 2.60 23.04 -3.38
CA THR A 9 3.06 21.80 -3.99
C THR A 9 1.84 21.06 -4.49
N SER A 10 1.85 20.77 -5.78
CA SER A 10 0.96 19.89 -6.52
C SER A 10 0.36 18.82 -5.59
N GLU A 11 -0.93 19.02 -5.30
CA GLU A 11 -1.84 18.00 -4.79
C GLU A 11 -1.90 16.95 -5.89
N SER A 12 -0.94 16.02 -5.86
CA SER A 12 -0.88 14.91 -6.79
C SER A 12 -2.14 14.10 -6.56
N GLU A 13 -3.13 14.26 -7.43
CA GLU A 13 -4.34 13.46 -7.46
C GLU A 13 -3.93 12.00 -7.64
N LEU A 14 -3.72 11.29 -6.54
CA LEU A 14 -3.63 9.84 -6.57
C LEU A 14 -4.90 9.34 -7.25
N PRO A 15 -4.80 8.34 -8.14
CA PRO A 15 -5.98 7.79 -8.79
C PRO A 15 -6.96 7.36 -7.69
N PHE A 16 -8.25 7.64 -7.90
CA PHE A 16 -9.30 7.50 -6.89
C PHE A 16 -9.25 6.14 -6.14
N GLU A 17 -8.92 5.08 -6.85
CA GLU A 17 -8.79 3.72 -6.31
C GLU A 17 -7.64 3.58 -5.30
N MET A 18 -6.52 4.30 -5.49
CA MET A 18 -5.42 4.32 -4.53
C MET A 18 -5.79 5.11 -3.27
N ASN A 19 -6.61 6.16 -3.38
CA ASN A 19 -7.10 6.87 -2.20
C ASN A 19 -7.99 5.99 -1.32
N ALA A 20 -8.95 5.27 -1.93
CA ALA A 20 -9.81 4.35 -1.19
C ALA A 20 -9.02 3.21 -0.51
N LEU A 21 -7.99 2.69 -1.20
CA LEU A 21 -7.11 1.67 -0.63
C LEU A 21 -6.33 2.21 0.58
N LEU A 22 -5.74 3.40 0.46
CA LEU A 22 -4.98 4.03 1.54
C LEU A 22 -5.86 4.39 2.74
N GLU A 23 -7.09 4.84 2.49
CA GLU A 23 -8.08 5.11 3.55
C GLU A 23 -8.42 3.83 4.32
N GLY A 24 -8.76 2.74 3.62
CA GLY A 24 -9.05 1.45 4.26
C GLY A 24 -7.84 0.89 5.04
N MET A 25 -6.62 1.11 4.54
CA MET A 25 -5.40 0.72 5.27
C MET A 25 -5.20 1.54 6.55
N GLN A 26 -5.54 2.84 6.54
CA GLN A 26 -5.50 3.66 7.75
C GLN A 26 -6.52 3.17 8.78
N GLU A 27 -7.74 2.86 8.36
CA GLU A 27 -8.77 2.30 9.24
C GLU A 27 -8.31 0.98 9.89
N LEU A 28 -7.65 0.10 9.14
CA LEU A 28 -7.07 -1.13 9.66
C LEU A 28 -5.90 -0.91 10.63
N LEU A 29 -5.29 0.27 10.63
CA LEU A 29 -4.18 0.62 11.51
C LEU A 29 -4.63 1.48 12.70
N MET A 30 -5.95 1.66 12.89
CA MET A 30 -6.52 2.38 14.02
C MET A 30 -7.19 1.42 15.02
N ASP A 31 -7.16 1.76 16.31
CA ASP A 31 -7.92 1.09 17.36
C ASP A 31 -9.37 1.59 17.42
N GLU A 32 -10.16 1.05 18.36
CA GLU A 32 -11.57 1.44 18.58
C GLU A 32 -11.77 2.91 18.98
N TYR A 33 -10.71 3.60 19.41
CA TYR A 33 -10.71 5.00 19.81
C TYR A 33 -10.13 5.91 18.72
N GLY A 34 -9.70 5.35 17.58
CA GLY A 34 -9.07 6.08 16.48
C GLY A 34 -7.59 6.38 16.71
N ASN A 35 -6.92 5.71 17.66
CA ASN A 35 -5.48 5.84 17.83
C ASN A 35 -4.73 4.85 16.93
N PRO A 36 -3.54 5.20 16.44
CA PRO A 36 -2.73 4.26 15.66
C PRO A 36 -2.35 3.04 16.51
N LEU A 37 -2.45 1.85 15.90
CA LEU A 37 -2.03 0.61 16.52
C LEU A 37 -0.51 0.60 16.74
N PRO A 38 -0.03 0.04 17.86
CA PRO A 38 1.40 -0.06 18.12
C PRO A 38 2.07 -1.03 17.14
N PRO A 39 3.37 -0.86 16.84
CA PRO A 39 4.08 -1.69 15.87
C PRO A 39 4.14 -3.18 16.26
N ASP A 40 4.02 -3.48 17.56
CA ASP A 40 4.00 -4.86 18.02
C ASP A 40 2.64 -5.55 17.82
N HIS A 41 1.59 -4.78 17.52
CA HIS A 41 0.23 -5.29 17.36
C HIS A 41 0.13 -6.27 16.18
N PRO A 42 -0.57 -7.41 16.32
CA PRO A 42 -0.67 -8.42 15.26
C PRO A 42 -1.21 -7.89 13.93
N GLN A 43 -2.17 -6.96 13.98
CA GLN A 43 -2.75 -6.34 12.78
C GLN A 43 -1.75 -5.41 12.08
N TYR A 44 -1.00 -4.62 12.84
CA TYR A 44 0.04 -3.75 12.29
C TYR A 44 1.08 -4.57 11.51
N LYS A 45 1.60 -5.64 12.12
CA LYS A 45 2.57 -6.54 11.48
C LYS A 45 2.05 -7.15 10.18
N LYS A 46 0.79 -7.57 10.15
CA LYS A 46 0.16 -8.15 8.94
C LYS A 46 0.03 -7.12 7.83
N VAL A 47 -0.44 -5.91 8.15
CA VAL A 47 -0.61 -4.84 7.15
C VAL A 47 0.76 -4.41 6.61
N MET A 48 1.77 -4.25 7.46
CA MET A 48 3.13 -3.93 7.00
C MET A 48 3.70 -5.03 6.09
N ALA A 49 3.57 -6.30 6.46
CA ALA A 49 4.03 -7.41 5.63
C ALA A 49 3.31 -7.46 4.26
N MET A 50 2.03 -7.11 4.21
CA MET A 50 1.28 -7.01 2.94
C MET A 50 1.84 -5.90 2.06
N VAL A 51 2.14 -4.73 2.64
CA VAL A 51 2.71 -3.59 1.91
C VAL A 51 4.11 -3.91 1.41
N GLU A 52 4.95 -4.55 2.23
CA GLU A 52 6.27 -5.01 1.83
C GLU A 52 6.17 -5.98 0.64
N HIS A 53 5.28 -6.97 0.72
CA HIS A 53 5.07 -7.91 -0.38
C HIS A 53 4.58 -7.24 -1.66
N MET A 54 3.63 -6.30 -1.57
CA MET A 54 3.18 -5.51 -2.72
C MET A 54 4.32 -4.70 -3.34
N SER A 55 5.20 -4.14 -2.51
CA SER A 55 6.37 -3.40 -2.96
C SER A 55 7.35 -4.32 -3.70
N GLU A 56 7.59 -5.54 -3.21
CA GLU A 56 8.46 -6.52 -3.88
C GLU A 56 7.92 -6.93 -5.25
N VAL A 57 6.60 -7.20 -5.33
CA VAL A 57 5.92 -7.57 -6.58
C VAL A 57 5.94 -6.42 -7.60
N LEU A 58 5.75 -5.17 -7.15
CA LEU A 58 5.80 -3.99 -8.03
C LEU A 58 7.21 -3.68 -8.53
N ASP A 59 8.24 -3.92 -7.71
CA ASP A 59 9.65 -3.71 -8.07
C ASP A 59 10.17 -4.79 -9.04
N HIS A 60 9.57 -5.99 -9.03
CA HIS A 60 9.90 -7.11 -9.91
C HIS A 60 8.70 -7.51 -10.79
N PRO A 61 8.37 -6.79 -11.88
CA PRO A 61 7.28 -7.15 -12.79
C PRO A 61 7.58 -8.40 -13.65
N GLY A 62 8.33 -9.39 -13.15
CA GLY A 62 8.90 -10.48 -13.95
C GLY A 62 9.04 -11.82 -13.24
N SER A 63 8.12 -12.22 -12.36
CA SER A 63 8.14 -13.57 -11.76
C SER A 63 6.79 -14.26 -11.63
N ASP A 64 5.85 -13.94 -12.53
CA ASP A 64 4.62 -14.72 -12.76
C ASP A 64 4.60 -15.37 -14.15
N ASP A 65 5.76 -15.83 -14.63
CA ASP A 65 5.81 -16.82 -15.70
C ASP A 65 6.69 -17.98 -15.21
N GLN A 66 6.14 -19.20 -15.25
CA GLN A 66 6.74 -20.49 -14.88
C GLN A 66 6.36 -21.07 -13.51
N ALA A 67 5.08 -21.40 -13.35
CA ALA A 67 4.70 -22.64 -12.69
C ALA A 67 3.69 -23.42 -13.55
N SER A 68 4.24 -24.25 -14.43
CA SER A 68 3.66 -25.53 -14.86
C SER A 68 2.63 -25.52 -16.00
N GLU A 69 3.07 -25.07 -17.18
CA GLU A 69 2.70 -25.78 -18.41
C GLU A 69 3.53 -27.09 -18.44
N SER A 70 2.95 -28.23 -18.03
CA SER A 70 3.30 -29.60 -18.47
C SER A 70 2.78 -30.67 -17.49
N ARG A 71 1.55 -31.16 -17.71
CA ARG A 71 1.08 -32.52 -17.40
C ARG A 71 -0.41 -32.62 -17.79
N GLY A 72 -0.86 -33.44 -18.72
CA GLY A 72 -0.21 -34.44 -19.54
C GLY A 72 -1.25 -34.91 -20.57
N HIS A 73 -0.75 -35.22 -21.75
CA HIS A 73 -1.44 -35.91 -22.83
C HIS A 73 -1.57 -37.39 -22.43
N ALA A 74 -2.79 -37.93 -22.37
CA ALA A 74 -3.10 -39.36 -22.51
C ALA A 74 -4.60 -39.52 -22.77
#